data_AF-A0A078FBZ8-F1
#
_entry.id   AF-A0A078FBZ8-F1
#
_cell.length_a   1.000
_cell.length_b   1.000
_cell.length_c   1.000
_cell.angle_alpha   90.00
_cell.angle_beta   90.00
_cell.angle_gamma   90.00
#
_symmetry.space_group_name_H-M   'P 1'
#
loop_
_entity.id
_entity.type
_entity.pdbx_description
1 polymer ?
#
loop_
_entity_poly.entity_id
_entity_poly.type
_entity_poly.pdbx_seq_one_letter_code
_entity_poly.pdbx_strand_id
1 'polypeptide(L)'
;MDRISELPDALLFEILSYLPTREVVTTMVLSKRWKYLYTFVPTLEYDHNSYPDGEDRSFSRFVYSSLLLHEAPVLQVLSFGLGQNTGSIDIGVCVRTAIKRHARHLNIEIDDTCSAETINPVILPTSLYTGCTMLVSLGLDNVVLMDSSSTVSFPSLKILGLLSVKYPNNEFVPKIFAGCPVLENLFVDRCPGDNVNLFVVRVPTLKILLLQKVLDIHADGFLIDAPCLELMGINVNTKGFCGIEHNMPKIDAASMCVTCNRTEQILSSLTSLQQLRLCLMTSKDAYPEGIAFNRLVELTLCTSEPEWLNLLMRLLKDSPKLRVLKLEQVHLREAVNPRPCWNEPTHVPSCLLSSLETFQWSQYEGREEEIKVAKFIIRNSACLKNATFYPKSTDPVEKLEMLIELSVSPRSSSICQLDFGRETPTVRDIFHDHRLMKRLRQTYQKNCDKNGFP
;
A
#
# COMPACT_ATOMS: atom_id res chain seq x y z
N MET A 1 24.28 35.43 -23.55
CA MET A 1 23.49 34.63 -24.51
C MET A 1 22.71 33.60 -23.70
N ASP A 2 21.39 33.61 -23.82
CA ASP A 2 20.54 32.61 -23.19
C ASP A 2 20.57 31.33 -24.03
N ARG A 3 21.53 30.45 -23.71
CA ARG A 3 21.74 29.17 -24.42
C ARG A 3 20.58 28.19 -24.26
N ILE A 4 19.74 28.36 -23.23
CA ILE A 4 18.60 27.48 -22.99
C ILE A 4 17.49 27.83 -23.98
N SER A 5 17.27 29.13 -24.24
CA SER A 5 16.31 29.59 -25.24
C SER A 5 16.65 29.19 -26.69
N GLU A 6 17.84 28.65 -26.97
CA GLU A 6 18.25 28.11 -28.28
C GLU A 6 17.86 26.63 -28.48
N LEU A 7 17.46 25.91 -27.41
CA LEU A 7 17.06 24.51 -27.51
C LEU A 7 15.75 24.34 -28.32
N PRO A 8 15.54 23.20 -28.99
CA PRO A 8 14.25 22.85 -29.60
C PRO A 8 13.12 22.73 -28.57
N ASP A 9 11.88 23.02 -28.98
CA ASP A 9 10.71 22.97 -28.08
C ASP A 9 10.55 21.60 -27.40
N ALA A 10 10.86 20.50 -28.09
CA ALA A 10 10.80 19.16 -27.53
C ALA A 10 11.68 19.00 -26.27
N LEU A 11 12.93 19.47 -26.32
CA LEU A 11 13.84 19.42 -25.16
C LEU A 11 13.40 20.39 -24.06
N LEU A 12 12.81 21.54 -24.44
CA LEU A 12 12.28 22.48 -23.47
C LEU A 12 11.06 21.91 -22.73
N PHE A 13 10.16 21.20 -23.42
CA PHE A 13 9.05 20.49 -22.77
C PHE A 13 9.53 19.38 -21.85
N GLU A 14 10.56 18.64 -22.26
CA GLU A 14 11.18 17.61 -21.43
C GLU A 14 11.79 18.22 -20.16
N ILE A 15 12.57 19.30 -20.28
CA ILE A 15 13.11 20.04 -19.12
C ILE A 15 11.99 20.55 -18.21
N LEU A 16 10.97 21.19 -18.78
CA LEU A 16 9.84 21.73 -18.02
C LEU A 16 9.02 20.62 -17.33
N SER A 17 8.98 19.41 -17.89
CA SER A 17 8.26 18.27 -17.29
C SER A 17 8.86 17.79 -15.98
N TYR A 18 10.13 18.12 -15.70
CA TYR A 18 10.80 17.82 -14.43
C TYR A 18 10.60 18.90 -13.36
N LEU A 19 10.00 20.04 -13.72
CA LEU A 19 9.79 21.15 -12.80
C LEU A 19 8.37 21.13 -12.22
N PRO A 20 8.18 21.57 -10.95
CA PRO A 20 6.86 21.81 -10.40
C PRO A 20 6.07 22.80 -11.26
N THR A 21 4.74 22.62 -11.37
CA THR A 21 3.91 23.46 -12.26
C THR A 21 4.01 24.95 -11.96
N ARG A 22 4.19 25.31 -10.68
CA ARG A 22 4.42 26.71 -10.29
C ARG A 22 5.69 27.28 -10.93
N GLU A 23 6.79 26.53 -10.92
CA GLU A 23 8.07 26.94 -11.53
C GLU A 23 7.97 26.95 -13.06
N VAL A 24 7.25 25.99 -13.65
CA VAL A 24 6.94 25.98 -15.07
C VAL A 24 6.23 27.27 -15.49
N VAL A 25 5.21 27.70 -14.74
CA VAL A 25 4.48 28.95 -15.03
C VAL A 25 5.38 30.17 -14.84
N THR A 26 6.27 30.21 -13.83
CA THR A 26 7.17 31.36 -13.65
C THR A 26 8.16 31.53 -14.80
N THR A 27 8.49 30.46 -15.55
CA THR A 27 9.32 30.59 -16.75
C THR A 27 8.75 31.52 -17.81
N MET A 28 7.44 31.83 -17.78
CA MET A 28 6.79 32.73 -18.73
C MET A 28 7.42 34.13 -18.80
N VAL A 29 8.13 34.55 -17.74
CA VAL A 29 8.79 35.88 -17.67
C VAL A 29 10.16 35.90 -18.36
N LEU A 30 10.72 34.73 -18.71
CA LEU A 30 12.06 34.61 -19.28
C LEU A 30 12.13 35.15 -20.72
N SER A 31 11.13 34.84 -21.54
CA SER A 31 11.02 35.40 -22.90
C SER A 31 9.61 35.22 -23.48
N LYS A 32 9.36 35.87 -24.62
CA LYS A 32 8.11 35.70 -25.38
C LYS A 32 7.84 34.24 -25.76
N ARG A 33 8.88 33.42 -25.99
CA ARG A 33 8.74 32.00 -26.32
C ARG A 33 8.27 31.19 -25.12
N TRP A 34 8.88 31.39 -23.95
CA TRP A 34 8.51 30.69 -22.71
C TRP A 34 7.09 30.99 -22.24
N LYS A 35 6.57 32.20 -22.55
CA LYS A 35 5.16 32.54 -22.33
C LYS A 35 4.19 31.60 -23.04
N TYR A 36 4.58 31.01 -24.17
CA TYR A 36 3.75 30.02 -24.86
C TYR A 36 4.11 28.60 -24.43
N LEU A 37 5.39 28.29 -24.19
CA LEU A 37 5.81 26.92 -23.86
C LEU A 37 5.11 26.37 -22.61
N TYR A 38 4.95 27.16 -21.55
CA TYR A 38 4.35 26.65 -20.32
C TYR A 38 2.90 26.17 -20.51
N THR A 39 2.16 26.71 -21.49
CA THR A 39 0.76 26.31 -21.74
C THR A 39 0.64 24.96 -22.45
N PHE A 40 1.74 24.40 -22.97
CA PHE A 40 1.75 23.11 -23.68
C PHE A 40 2.42 21.98 -22.90
N VAL A 41 2.87 22.22 -21.67
CA VAL A 41 3.52 21.20 -20.84
C VAL A 41 2.52 20.09 -20.48
N PRO A 42 2.81 18.80 -20.73
CA PRO A 42 1.83 17.72 -20.57
C PRO A 42 1.53 17.36 -19.09
N THR A 43 2.22 17.98 -18.14
CA THR A 43 2.16 17.68 -16.70
C THR A 43 1.71 18.90 -15.93
N LEU A 44 0.61 18.77 -15.20
CA LEU A 44 0.09 19.78 -14.29
C LEU A 44 -0.11 19.17 -12.90
N GLU A 45 0.62 19.67 -11.92
CA GLU A 45 0.59 19.25 -10.53
C GLU A 45 0.44 20.47 -9.63
N TYR A 46 -0.67 20.49 -8.90
CA TYR A 46 -1.00 21.53 -7.94
C TYR A 46 -0.99 20.92 -6.55
N ASP A 47 -0.22 21.48 -5.63
CA ASP A 47 -0.13 21.00 -4.26
C ASP A 47 -0.35 22.19 -3.31
N HIS A 48 -1.49 22.20 -2.62
CA HIS A 48 -1.84 23.22 -1.65
C HIS A 48 -0.81 23.31 -0.52
N ASN A 49 -0.22 22.18 -0.11
CA ASN A 49 0.73 22.11 1.00
C ASN A 49 2.08 22.75 0.68
N SER A 50 2.28 23.15 -0.59
CA SER A 50 3.42 23.98 -1.00
C SER A 50 3.20 25.49 -0.77
N TYR A 51 2.02 25.90 -0.31
CA TYR A 51 1.66 27.28 -0.03
C TYR A 51 1.63 27.55 1.48
N PRO A 52 2.00 28.77 1.92
CA PRO A 52 1.81 29.18 3.30
C PRO A 52 0.33 29.16 3.72
N ASP A 53 0.08 28.86 4.99
CA ASP A 53 -1.27 28.92 5.57
C ASP A 53 -1.94 30.28 5.33
N GLY A 54 -3.21 30.26 4.91
CA GLY A 54 -4.00 31.46 4.63
C GLY A 54 -3.91 31.99 3.19
N GLU A 55 -3.15 31.32 2.31
CA GLU A 55 -3.08 31.66 0.88
C GLU A 55 -4.08 30.88 -0.02
N ASP A 56 -5.10 30.24 0.55
CA ASP A 56 -6.06 29.37 -0.15
C ASP A 56 -6.66 30.00 -1.41
N ARG A 57 -7.01 31.29 -1.32
CA ARG A 57 -7.58 32.05 -2.45
C ARG A 57 -6.56 32.29 -3.56
N SER A 58 -5.30 32.56 -3.20
CA SER A 58 -4.21 32.78 -4.15
C SER A 58 -3.88 31.49 -4.89
N PHE A 59 -3.79 30.37 -4.15
CA PHE A 59 -3.65 29.04 -4.73
C PHE A 59 -4.79 28.73 -5.69
N SER A 60 -6.03 28.88 -5.24
CA SER A 60 -7.21 28.58 -6.05
C SER A 60 -7.28 29.40 -7.34
N ARG A 61 -6.95 30.70 -7.26
CA ARG A 61 -6.88 31.58 -8.43
C ARG A 61 -5.77 31.18 -9.38
N PHE A 62 -4.62 30.75 -8.86
CA PHE A 62 -3.52 30.24 -9.67
C PHE A 62 -3.93 28.96 -10.41
N VAL A 63 -4.50 27.97 -9.71
CA VAL A 63 -4.99 26.72 -10.33
C VAL A 63 -6.00 27.04 -11.43
N TYR A 64 -7.02 27.84 -11.12
CA TYR A 64 -8.07 28.19 -12.09
C TYR A 64 -7.50 28.91 -13.33
N SER A 65 -6.62 29.89 -13.12
CA SER A 65 -5.99 30.63 -14.23
C SER A 65 -5.08 29.72 -15.07
N SER A 66 -4.33 28.84 -14.41
CA SER A 66 -3.45 27.88 -15.07
C SER A 66 -4.25 26.91 -15.93
N LEU A 67 -5.35 26.33 -15.41
CA LEU A 67 -6.20 25.40 -16.17
C LEU A 67 -6.87 26.08 -17.38
N LEU A 68 -7.31 27.33 -17.21
CA LEU A 68 -7.97 28.09 -18.28
C LEU A 68 -7.03 28.44 -19.43
N LEU A 69 -5.77 28.80 -19.10
CA LEU A 69 -4.75 29.20 -20.07
C LEU A 69 -3.99 28.02 -20.67
N HIS A 70 -4.08 26.83 -20.07
CA HIS A 70 -3.39 25.67 -20.57
C HIS A 70 -3.94 25.27 -21.94
N GLU A 71 -3.11 24.83 -22.89
CA GLU A 71 -3.44 24.55 -24.29
C GLU A 71 -3.02 23.15 -24.78
N ALA A 72 -2.24 22.38 -23.98
CA ALA A 72 -1.84 21.03 -24.36
C ALA A 72 -3.06 20.14 -24.73
N PRO A 73 -3.03 19.45 -25.89
CA PRO A 73 -4.18 18.65 -26.35
C PRO A 73 -4.40 17.40 -25.50
N VAL A 74 -3.33 16.84 -24.93
CA VAL A 74 -3.33 15.68 -24.04
C VAL A 74 -2.55 16.03 -22.79
N LEU A 75 -3.15 15.80 -21.62
CA LEU A 75 -2.46 15.85 -20.34
C LEU A 75 -1.96 14.45 -19.97
N GLN A 76 -0.65 14.30 -19.83
CA GLN A 76 -0.06 13.08 -19.31
C GLN A 76 -0.43 12.92 -17.83
N VAL A 77 -0.20 13.97 -17.03
CA VAL A 77 -0.51 13.98 -15.59
C VAL A 77 -1.28 15.23 -15.25
N LEU A 78 -2.38 15.06 -14.52
CA LEU A 78 -3.16 16.11 -13.91
C LEU A 78 -3.41 15.75 -12.44
N SER A 79 -2.72 16.41 -11.52
CA SER A 79 -2.80 16.15 -10.09
C SER A 79 -3.22 17.40 -9.32
N PHE A 80 -4.17 17.21 -8.42
CA PHE A 80 -4.68 18.24 -7.51
C PHE A 80 -4.55 17.74 -6.08
N GLY A 81 -3.68 18.37 -5.29
CA GLY A 81 -3.69 18.36 -3.82
C GLY A 81 -4.32 19.65 -3.35
N LEU A 82 -5.54 19.59 -2.87
CA LEU A 82 -6.38 20.73 -2.53
C LEU A 82 -6.63 20.76 -1.03
N GLY A 83 -6.47 21.91 -0.37
CA GLY A 83 -6.91 22.06 1.02
C GLY A 83 -8.44 22.12 1.13
N GLN A 84 -9.02 21.74 2.27
CA GLN A 84 -10.46 21.78 2.51
C GLN A 84 -11.07 23.19 2.35
N ASN A 85 -10.30 24.24 2.68
CA ASN A 85 -10.70 25.64 2.53
C ASN A 85 -10.48 26.20 1.12
N THR A 86 -9.96 25.41 0.18
CA THR A 86 -9.80 25.82 -1.23
C THR A 86 -11.12 25.86 -2.00
N GLY A 87 -12.27 25.88 -1.30
CA GLY A 87 -13.65 25.87 -1.82
C GLY A 87 -14.03 26.96 -2.84
N SER A 88 -13.06 27.75 -3.31
CA SER A 88 -13.19 28.57 -4.52
C SER A 88 -12.82 27.84 -5.83
N ILE A 89 -12.14 26.69 -5.78
CA ILE A 89 -11.91 25.86 -6.97
C ILE A 89 -13.16 25.01 -7.22
N ASP A 90 -13.88 25.30 -8.30
CA ASP A 90 -14.92 24.42 -8.81
C ASP A 90 -14.25 23.12 -9.30
N ILE A 91 -14.39 22.03 -8.52
CA ILE A 91 -13.90 20.69 -8.89
C ILE A 91 -14.46 20.23 -10.25
N GLY A 92 -15.61 20.76 -10.64
CA GLY A 92 -16.17 20.63 -11.98
C GLY A 92 -15.26 21.18 -13.08
N VAL A 93 -14.53 22.27 -12.85
CA VAL A 93 -13.52 22.81 -13.80
C VAL A 93 -12.36 21.85 -13.93
N CYS A 94 -11.88 21.28 -12.83
CA CYS A 94 -10.80 20.30 -12.83
C CYS A 94 -11.17 19.07 -13.66
N VAL A 95 -12.36 18.50 -13.41
CA VAL A 95 -12.87 17.34 -14.17
C VAL A 95 -13.12 17.69 -15.63
N ARG A 96 -13.74 18.85 -15.94
CA ARG A 96 -13.93 19.31 -17.32
C ARG A 96 -12.61 19.45 -18.06
N THR A 97 -11.56 19.91 -17.39
CA THR A 97 -10.23 20.03 -17.98
C THR A 97 -9.63 18.65 -18.27
N ALA A 98 -9.74 17.71 -17.32
CA ALA A 98 -9.30 16.33 -17.52
C ALA A 98 -9.96 15.68 -18.74
N ILE A 99 -11.28 15.88 -18.90
CA ILE A 99 -12.06 15.38 -20.04
C ILE A 99 -11.61 16.07 -21.34
N LYS A 100 -11.62 17.41 -21.36
CA LYS A 100 -11.29 18.21 -22.55
C LYS A 100 -9.89 17.92 -23.09
N ARG A 101 -8.95 17.60 -22.19
CA ARG A 101 -7.54 17.36 -22.49
C ARG A 101 -7.14 15.89 -22.36
N HIS A 102 -8.09 14.97 -22.44
CA HIS A 102 -7.84 13.53 -22.51
C HIS A 102 -6.80 13.04 -21.49
N ALA A 103 -6.95 13.47 -20.23
CA ALA A 103 -5.97 13.18 -19.20
C ALA A 103 -5.71 11.67 -19.07
N ARG A 104 -4.44 11.27 -19.04
CA ARG A 104 -4.04 9.87 -18.84
C ARG A 104 -3.95 9.49 -17.37
N HIS A 105 -3.46 10.41 -16.55
CA HIS A 105 -3.35 10.22 -15.11
C HIS A 105 -4.05 11.37 -14.40
N LEU A 106 -5.08 11.06 -13.61
CA LEU A 106 -5.81 12.03 -12.81
C LEU A 106 -5.70 11.66 -11.34
N ASN A 107 -5.25 12.62 -10.52
CA ASN A 107 -5.24 12.49 -9.08
C ASN A 107 -5.96 13.68 -8.45
N ILE A 108 -6.91 13.42 -7.57
CA ILE A 108 -7.64 14.42 -6.79
C ILE A 108 -7.51 14.02 -5.32
N GLU A 109 -6.81 14.85 -4.56
CA GLU A 109 -6.50 14.65 -3.16
C GLU A 109 -6.96 15.87 -2.38
N ILE A 110 -7.83 15.66 -1.40
CA ILE A 110 -8.30 16.71 -0.51
C ILE A 110 -7.61 16.53 0.85
N ASP A 111 -6.89 17.55 1.30
CA ASP A 111 -6.21 17.50 2.60
C ASP A 111 -7.24 17.59 3.74
N ASP A 112 -7.13 16.65 4.69
CA ASP A 112 -7.99 16.48 5.86
C ASP A 112 -7.35 17.03 7.15
N THR A 113 -6.20 17.72 7.07
CA THR A 113 -5.57 18.32 8.26
C THR A 113 -6.36 19.48 8.89
N CYS A 114 -7.45 19.94 8.25
CA CYS A 114 -8.25 21.07 8.70
C CYS A 114 -9.42 20.68 9.63
N SER A 115 -9.11 20.29 10.87
CA SER A 115 -10.00 20.26 12.05
C SER A 115 -11.25 19.35 12.03
N ALA A 116 -11.54 18.76 13.19
CA ALA A 116 -12.56 17.73 13.46
C ALA A 116 -14.05 18.17 13.31
N GLU A 117 -14.31 19.32 12.69
CA GLU A 117 -15.66 19.84 12.44
C GLU A 117 -15.80 20.19 10.95
N THR A 118 -16.02 19.16 10.12
CA THR A 118 -16.16 19.30 8.65
C THR A 118 -17.30 20.25 8.27
N ILE A 119 -17.03 21.29 7.48
CA ILE A 119 -18.09 22.22 7.00
C ILE A 119 -18.59 21.87 5.59
N ASN A 120 -17.77 21.38 4.65
CA ASN A 120 -18.23 21.05 3.29
C ASN A 120 -17.44 19.91 2.62
N PRO A 121 -18.05 18.74 2.34
CA PRO A 121 -17.38 17.68 1.58
C PRO A 121 -17.22 18.05 0.08
N VAL A 122 -16.14 17.60 -0.55
CA VAL A 122 -15.92 17.78 -2.00
C VAL A 122 -16.66 16.68 -2.76
N ILE A 123 -17.72 17.07 -3.47
CA ILE A 123 -18.55 16.15 -4.27
C ILE A 123 -18.03 16.13 -5.70
N LEU A 124 -17.70 14.94 -6.21
CA LEU A 124 -17.23 14.78 -7.59
C LEU A 124 -18.41 14.81 -8.58
N PRO A 125 -18.27 15.55 -9.70
CA PRO A 125 -19.30 15.59 -10.73
C PRO A 125 -19.37 14.25 -11.49
N THR A 126 -20.60 13.86 -11.85
CA THR A 126 -20.87 12.60 -12.56
C THR A 126 -20.24 12.52 -13.95
N SER A 127 -19.86 13.66 -14.53
CA SER A 127 -19.12 13.73 -15.80
C SER A 127 -17.75 13.05 -15.74
N LEU A 128 -17.16 12.90 -14.54
CA LEU A 128 -15.92 12.15 -14.35
C LEU A 128 -16.07 10.70 -14.84
N TYR A 129 -17.22 10.08 -14.57
CA TYR A 129 -17.47 8.66 -14.84
C TYR A 129 -17.71 8.35 -16.32
N THR A 130 -18.06 9.35 -17.13
CA THR A 130 -18.48 9.16 -18.53
C THR A 130 -17.56 9.87 -19.52
N GLY A 131 -16.85 10.92 -19.10
CA GLY A 131 -16.01 11.73 -19.99
C GLY A 131 -14.54 11.30 -20.05
N CYS A 132 -14.00 10.65 -19.03
CA CYS A 132 -12.57 10.33 -18.92
C CYS A 132 -12.20 8.98 -19.56
N THR A 133 -12.43 8.83 -20.86
CA THR A 133 -12.27 7.54 -21.57
C THR A 133 -10.82 7.09 -21.80
N MET A 134 -9.86 8.03 -21.81
CA MET A 134 -8.43 7.76 -22.01
C MET A 134 -7.64 7.61 -20.70
N LEU A 135 -8.33 7.63 -19.57
CA LEU A 135 -7.70 7.59 -18.25
C LEU A 135 -7.08 6.20 -18.01
N VAL A 136 -5.80 6.19 -17.70
CA VAL A 136 -4.99 4.99 -17.37
C VAL A 136 -4.88 4.84 -15.85
N SER A 137 -4.78 5.94 -15.11
CA SER A 137 -4.84 5.92 -13.64
C SER A 137 -5.77 6.99 -13.06
N LEU A 138 -6.51 6.61 -12.03
CA LEU A 138 -7.38 7.49 -11.26
C LEU A 138 -7.03 7.32 -9.77
N GLY A 139 -6.62 8.41 -9.13
CA GLY A 139 -6.46 8.49 -7.67
C GLY A 139 -7.47 9.47 -7.11
N LEU A 140 -8.26 9.02 -6.15
CA LEU A 140 -9.24 9.82 -5.42
C LEU A 140 -8.95 9.71 -3.94
N ASP A 141 -8.82 10.84 -3.26
CA ASP A 141 -8.57 10.90 -1.82
C ASP A 141 -9.47 11.95 -1.15
N ASN A 142 -10.18 11.56 -0.08
CA ASN A 142 -11.09 12.40 0.71
C ASN A 142 -12.20 13.10 -0.11
N VAL A 143 -12.86 12.35 -1.00
CA VAL A 143 -13.94 12.85 -1.86
C VAL A 143 -15.26 12.11 -1.64
N VAL A 144 -16.36 12.74 -2.05
CA VAL A 144 -17.70 12.13 -2.07
C VAL A 144 -18.11 11.86 -3.50
N LEU A 145 -18.45 10.59 -3.77
CA LEU A 145 -19.02 10.17 -5.03
C LEU A 145 -20.53 10.34 -5.00
N MET A 146 -21.09 10.86 -6.09
CA MET A 146 -22.53 10.97 -6.29
C MET A 146 -23.02 9.84 -7.20
N ASP A 147 -24.21 9.29 -6.90
CA ASP A 147 -24.82 8.29 -7.78
C ASP A 147 -25.19 8.96 -9.11
N SER A 148 -25.02 8.22 -10.20
CA SER A 148 -25.44 8.66 -11.52
C SER A 148 -26.41 7.64 -12.07
N SER A 149 -27.51 8.11 -12.68
CA SER A 149 -28.36 7.25 -13.52
C SER A 149 -27.62 6.68 -14.74
N SER A 150 -26.43 7.20 -15.04
CA SER A 150 -25.56 6.79 -16.14
C SER A 150 -24.61 5.66 -15.77
N THR A 151 -24.20 4.87 -16.77
CA THR A 151 -23.20 3.81 -16.62
C THR A 151 -21.80 4.41 -16.42
N VAL A 152 -21.09 3.95 -15.39
CA VAL A 152 -19.67 4.29 -15.16
C VAL A 152 -18.82 3.65 -16.26
N SER A 153 -17.89 4.39 -16.86
CA SER A 153 -17.07 3.92 -17.98
C SER A 153 -15.65 4.50 -17.93
N PHE A 154 -14.69 3.61 -17.69
CA PHE A 154 -13.26 3.87 -17.69
C PHE A 154 -12.53 2.77 -18.48
N PRO A 155 -12.66 2.74 -19.82
CA PRO A 155 -12.28 1.60 -20.64
C PRO A 155 -10.76 1.35 -20.69
N SER A 156 -9.93 2.36 -20.39
CA SER A 156 -8.47 2.28 -20.43
C SER A 156 -7.83 2.19 -19.04
N LEU A 157 -8.64 2.18 -17.97
CA LEU A 157 -8.16 2.37 -16.61
C LEU A 157 -7.52 1.09 -16.07
N LYS A 158 -6.22 1.17 -15.81
CA LYS A 158 -5.42 0.07 -15.25
C LYS A 158 -5.18 0.21 -13.76
N ILE A 159 -5.26 1.43 -13.22
CA ILE A 159 -4.89 1.73 -11.85
C ILE A 159 -5.98 2.59 -11.21
N LEU A 160 -6.52 2.14 -10.08
CA LEU A 160 -7.55 2.84 -9.34
C LEU A 160 -7.16 2.94 -7.86
N GLY A 161 -7.07 4.16 -7.35
CA GLY A 161 -6.90 4.48 -5.94
C GLY A 161 -8.15 5.15 -5.39
N LEU A 162 -8.71 4.56 -4.33
CA LEU A 162 -9.90 5.04 -3.62
C LEU A 162 -9.55 5.17 -2.13
N LEU A 163 -9.10 6.35 -1.74
CA LEU A 163 -8.62 6.64 -0.39
C LEU A 163 -9.67 7.52 0.31
N SER A 164 -10.17 7.08 1.46
CA SER A 164 -11.13 7.82 2.27
C SER A 164 -12.35 8.35 1.49
N VAL A 165 -12.81 7.58 0.50
CA VAL A 165 -13.92 7.95 -0.39
C VAL A 165 -15.26 7.61 0.25
N LYS A 166 -16.22 8.53 0.23
CA LYS A 166 -17.63 8.24 0.56
C LYS A 166 -18.42 7.87 -0.70
N TYR A 167 -19.13 6.75 -0.63
CA TYR A 167 -19.90 6.24 -1.76
C TYR A 167 -21.38 6.63 -1.63
N PRO A 168 -22.16 6.61 -2.73
CA PRO A 168 -23.60 6.84 -2.65
C PRO A 168 -24.35 5.71 -1.94
N ASN A 169 -23.92 4.46 -2.18
CA ASN A 169 -24.53 3.23 -1.65
C ASN A 169 -23.62 2.01 -1.93
N ASN A 170 -23.99 0.86 -1.36
CA ASN A 170 -23.33 -0.44 -1.55
C ASN A 170 -23.24 -0.88 -3.03
N GLU A 171 -24.23 -0.54 -3.85
CA GLU A 171 -24.31 -1.00 -5.25
C GLU A 171 -23.36 -0.21 -6.17
N PHE A 172 -22.86 0.93 -5.72
CA PHE A 172 -22.01 1.79 -6.53
C PHE A 172 -20.60 1.20 -6.74
N VAL A 173 -20.05 0.51 -5.74
CA VAL A 173 -18.72 -0.11 -5.85
C VAL A 173 -18.66 -1.15 -7.00
N PRO A 174 -19.59 -2.13 -7.09
CA PRO A 174 -19.69 -3.00 -8.25
C PRO A 174 -19.86 -2.28 -9.58
N LYS A 175 -20.63 -1.17 -9.63
CA LYS A 175 -20.82 -0.37 -10.85
C LYS A 175 -19.49 0.25 -11.33
N ILE A 176 -18.66 0.74 -10.41
CA ILE A 176 -17.32 1.27 -10.76
C ILE A 176 -16.49 0.18 -11.42
N PHE A 177 -16.41 -1.00 -10.80
CA PHE A 177 -15.59 -2.10 -11.32
C PHE A 177 -16.10 -2.65 -12.65
N ALA A 178 -17.42 -2.72 -12.85
CA ALA A 178 -17.99 -3.07 -14.15
C ALA A 178 -17.61 -2.08 -15.26
N GLY A 179 -17.37 -0.81 -14.90
CA GLY A 179 -16.89 0.23 -15.81
C GLY A 179 -15.39 0.19 -16.11
N CYS A 180 -14.60 -0.65 -15.43
CA CYS A 180 -13.13 -0.69 -15.52
C CYS A 180 -12.64 -2.06 -16.03
N PRO A 181 -12.87 -2.43 -17.31
CA PRO A 181 -12.67 -3.78 -17.82
C PRO A 181 -11.20 -4.24 -17.88
N VAL A 182 -10.23 -3.32 -17.79
CA VAL A 182 -8.79 -3.60 -17.89
C VAL A 182 -8.04 -3.26 -16.59
N LEU A 183 -8.75 -3.17 -15.46
CA LEU A 183 -8.17 -2.79 -14.17
C LEU A 183 -7.17 -3.85 -13.68
N GLU A 184 -5.92 -3.45 -13.47
CA GLU A 184 -4.85 -4.31 -13.00
C GLU A 184 -4.51 -4.05 -11.52
N ASN A 185 -4.58 -2.80 -11.07
CA ASN A 185 -4.10 -2.39 -9.76
C ASN A 185 -5.16 -1.59 -9.00
N LEU A 186 -5.52 -2.06 -7.80
CA LEU A 186 -6.55 -1.46 -6.95
C LEU A 186 -5.99 -1.16 -5.56
N PHE A 187 -6.13 0.09 -5.13
CA PHE A 187 -5.76 0.57 -3.82
C PHE A 187 -6.99 1.15 -3.14
N VAL A 188 -7.35 0.64 -1.98
CA VAL A 188 -8.53 1.12 -1.24
C VAL A 188 -8.12 1.38 0.20
N ASP A 189 -8.39 2.60 0.68
CA ASP A 189 -8.37 2.93 2.10
C ASP A 189 -9.77 3.39 2.49
N ARG A 190 -10.43 2.65 3.40
CA ARG A 190 -11.81 2.93 3.80
C ARG A 190 -11.83 3.84 5.02
N CYS A 191 -12.62 4.91 4.93
CA CYS A 191 -12.89 5.80 6.05
C CYS A 191 -14.18 5.41 6.80
N PRO A 192 -14.32 5.77 8.09
CA PRO A 192 -15.57 5.56 8.83
C PRO A 192 -16.76 6.26 8.18
N GLY A 193 -17.90 5.56 8.07
CA GLY A 193 -19.11 6.14 7.50
C GLY A 193 -19.03 6.43 6.00
N ASP A 194 -18.34 5.58 5.23
CA ASP A 194 -18.24 5.66 3.77
C ASP A 194 -19.50 5.20 3.01
N ASN A 195 -20.57 4.86 3.74
CA ASN A 195 -21.85 4.33 3.25
C ASN A 195 -21.78 2.94 2.58
N VAL A 196 -20.70 2.19 2.80
CA VAL A 196 -20.54 0.83 2.26
C VAL A 196 -20.41 -0.20 3.37
N ASN A 197 -21.35 -1.13 3.49
CA ASN A 197 -21.26 -2.20 4.48
C ASN A 197 -20.33 -3.34 4.02
N LEU A 198 -20.39 -3.72 2.75
CA LEU A 198 -19.54 -4.78 2.20
C LEU A 198 -18.88 -4.29 0.92
N PHE A 199 -17.55 -4.17 0.95
CA PHE A 199 -16.77 -3.76 -0.19
C PHE A 199 -16.44 -4.98 -1.06
N VAL A 200 -17.20 -5.17 -2.14
CA VAL A 200 -17.11 -6.35 -3.01
C VAL A 200 -16.18 -6.07 -4.19
N VAL A 201 -15.04 -6.77 -4.23
CA VAL A 201 -14.05 -6.70 -5.30
C VAL A 201 -14.18 -7.95 -6.17
N ARG A 202 -14.88 -7.83 -7.31
CA ARG A 202 -14.96 -8.88 -8.33
C ARG A 202 -14.32 -8.39 -9.62
N VAL A 203 -13.01 -8.57 -9.74
CA VAL A 203 -12.21 -8.00 -10.85
C VAL A 203 -11.26 -9.07 -11.39
N PRO A 204 -11.61 -9.72 -12.53
CA PRO A 204 -10.84 -10.85 -13.03
C PRO A 204 -9.47 -10.49 -13.61
N THR A 205 -9.26 -9.22 -13.96
CA THR A 205 -7.99 -8.69 -14.51
C THR A 205 -7.01 -8.20 -13.45
N LEU A 206 -7.43 -8.17 -12.19
CA LEU A 206 -6.67 -7.57 -11.09
C LEU A 206 -5.42 -8.39 -10.77
N LYS A 207 -4.26 -7.73 -10.71
CA LYS A 207 -2.94 -8.28 -10.37
C LYS A 207 -2.46 -7.80 -8.99
N ILE A 208 -2.74 -6.55 -8.64
CA ILE A 208 -2.33 -5.95 -7.36
C ILE A 208 -3.55 -5.41 -6.61
N LEU A 209 -3.68 -5.80 -5.34
CA LEU A 209 -4.75 -5.36 -4.46
C LEU A 209 -4.17 -4.95 -3.11
N LEU A 210 -4.34 -3.67 -2.73
CA LEU A 210 -4.10 -3.21 -1.36
C LEU A 210 -5.40 -2.71 -0.75
N LEU A 211 -5.78 -3.27 0.39
CA LEU A 211 -6.96 -2.92 1.16
C LEU A 211 -6.56 -2.46 2.55
N GLN A 212 -6.97 -1.26 2.91
CA GLN A 212 -6.79 -0.68 4.24
C GLN A 212 -8.13 -0.28 4.83
N LYS A 213 -8.28 -0.52 6.14
CA LYS A 213 -9.39 0.01 6.93
C LYS A 213 -8.89 0.27 8.35
N VAL A 214 -8.86 1.55 8.73
CA VAL A 214 -8.48 1.99 10.08
C VAL A 214 -9.74 2.06 10.95
N LEU A 215 -9.67 1.42 12.12
CA LEU A 215 -10.60 1.45 13.26
C LEU A 215 -12.01 2.01 12.98
N ASP A 216 -12.96 1.10 12.84
CA ASP A 216 -14.39 1.43 12.76
C ASP A 216 -15.20 0.57 13.72
N ILE A 217 -16.20 1.16 14.37
CA ILE A 217 -17.17 0.51 15.25
C ILE A 217 -18.17 -0.37 14.46
N HIS A 218 -18.29 -0.15 13.14
CA HIS A 218 -19.24 -0.84 12.29
C HIS A 218 -18.71 -2.19 11.73
N ALA A 219 -19.63 -3.15 11.57
CA ALA A 219 -19.35 -4.51 11.13
C ALA A 219 -19.20 -4.63 9.60
N ASP A 220 -18.44 -3.72 9.00
CA ASP A 220 -18.25 -3.66 7.55
C ASP A 220 -17.00 -4.42 7.11
N GLY A 221 -17.02 -4.90 5.87
CA GLY A 221 -16.07 -5.90 5.41
C GLY A 221 -15.60 -5.79 3.98
N PHE A 222 -14.83 -6.80 3.57
CA PHE A 222 -14.35 -7.01 2.20
C PHE A 222 -14.71 -8.41 1.72
N LEU A 223 -15.13 -8.51 0.45
CA LEU A 223 -15.32 -9.78 -0.25
C LEU A 223 -14.54 -9.72 -1.55
N ILE A 224 -13.65 -10.69 -1.78
CA ILE A 224 -12.65 -10.61 -2.84
C ILE A 224 -12.76 -11.82 -3.77
N ASP A 225 -12.87 -11.55 -5.06
CA ASP A 225 -12.78 -12.51 -6.16
C ASP A 225 -11.91 -11.91 -7.28
N ALA A 226 -10.65 -12.32 -7.30
CA ALA A 226 -9.64 -11.81 -8.21
C ALA A 226 -8.71 -12.97 -8.65
N PRO A 227 -9.13 -13.82 -9.61
CA PRO A 227 -8.39 -15.02 -10.00
C PRO A 227 -7.00 -14.75 -10.60
N CYS A 228 -6.75 -13.55 -11.12
CA CYS A 228 -5.44 -13.15 -11.65
C CYS A 228 -4.53 -12.45 -10.64
N LEU A 229 -4.92 -12.36 -9.36
CA LEU A 229 -4.17 -11.61 -8.36
C LEU A 229 -2.80 -12.23 -8.12
N GLU A 230 -1.76 -11.41 -8.18
CA GLU A 230 -0.34 -11.77 -7.98
C GLU A 230 0.16 -11.27 -6.61
N LEU A 231 -0.27 -10.07 -6.22
CA LEU A 231 0.10 -9.42 -4.96
C LEU A 231 -1.13 -8.94 -4.19
N MET A 232 -1.18 -9.31 -2.91
CA MET A 232 -2.24 -8.89 -1.98
C MET A 232 -1.68 -8.23 -0.72
N GLY A 233 -2.22 -7.08 -0.34
CA GLY A 233 -2.02 -6.45 0.95
C GLY A 233 -3.35 -6.17 1.63
N ILE A 234 -3.54 -6.66 2.85
CA ILE A 234 -4.74 -6.41 3.64
C ILE A 234 -4.29 -5.90 5.01
N ASN A 235 -4.65 -4.67 5.35
CA ASN A 235 -4.47 -4.08 6.65
C ASN A 235 -5.82 -3.64 7.20
N VAL A 236 -6.49 -4.56 7.89
CA VAL A 236 -7.88 -4.41 8.28
C VAL A 236 -8.01 -4.61 9.78
N ASN A 237 -8.26 -3.51 10.47
CA ASN A 237 -8.59 -3.53 11.89
C ASN A 237 -10.12 -3.34 12.06
N THR A 238 -10.89 -4.41 11.88
CA THR A 238 -12.35 -4.37 11.99
C THR A 238 -12.92 -5.62 12.65
N LYS A 239 -14.06 -5.47 13.33
CA LYS A 239 -14.91 -6.58 13.77
C LYS A 239 -15.72 -7.21 12.64
N GLY A 240 -15.73 -6.59 11.46
CA GLY A 240 -16.43 -7.05 10.27
C GLY A 240 -15.81 -8.28 9.60
N PHE A 241 -16.27 -8.57 8.38
CA PHE A 241 -15.92 -9.76 7.61
C PHE A 241 -14.85 -9.47 6.57
N CYS A 242 -13.86 -10.34 6.41
CA CYS A 242 -12.96 -10.33 5.26
C CYS A 242 -12.90 -11.75 4.70
N GLY A 243 -13.19 -11.90 3.41
CA GLY A 243 -13.26 -13.22 2.80
C GLY A 243 -12.88 -13.21 1.33
N ILE A 244 -12.48 -14.39 0.87
CA ILE A 244 -12.13 -14.68 -0.52
C ILE A 244 -13.17 -15.68 -1.04
N GLU A 245 -13.84 -15.40 -2.16
CA GLU A 245 -14.88 -16.27 -2.73
C GLU A 245 -14.30 -17.50 -3.41
N HIS A 246 -13.24 -17.30 -4.19
CA HIS A 246 -12.60 -18.34 -5.00
C HIS A 246 -11.09 -18.33 -4.79
N ASN A 247 -10.45 -19.49 -4.92
CA ASN A 247 -9.00 -19.61 -4.82
C ASN A 247 -8.29 -18.65 -5.79
N MET A 248 -7.15 -18.10 -5.36
CA MET A 248 -6.33 -17.19 -6.16
C MET A 248 -5.07 -17.91 -6.64
N PRO A 249 -5.13 -18.68 -7.75
CA PRO A 249 -4.06 -19.58 -8.15
C PRO A 249 -2.76 -18.87 -8.58
N LYS A 250 -2.83 -17.59 -8.95
CA LYS A 250 -1.68 -16.79 -9.40
C LYS A 250 -1.00 -16.02 -8.27
N ILE A 251 -1.53 -16.08 -7.05
CA ILE A 251 -0.98 -15.26 -5.97
C ILE A 251 0.42 -15.76 -5.61
N ASP A 252 1.37 -14.83 -5.59
CA ASP A 252 2.77 -15.10 -5.30
C ASP A 252 3.20 -14.49 -3.97
N ALA A 253 2.64 -13.32 -3.62
CA ALA A 253 2.94 -12.61 -2.39
C ALA A 253 1.67 -12.08 -1.69
N ALA A 254 1.58 -12.29 -0.38
CA ALA A 254 0.52 -11.72 0.46
C ALA A 254 1.06 -11.10 1.75
N SER A 255 0.52 -9.95 2.15
CA SER A 255 0.75 -9.32 3.45
C SER A 255 -0.58 -9.07 4.13
N MET A 256 -0.79 -9.68 5.29
CA MET A 256 -2.03 -9.60 6.04
C MET A 256 -1.76 -9.10 7.45
N CYS A 257 -2.38 -7.98 7.81
CA CYS A 257 -2.50 -7.45 9.16
C CYS A 257 -3.99 -7.35 9.48
N VAL A 258 -4.54 -8.36 10.15
CA VAL A 258 -5.99 -8.57 10.21
C VAL A 258 -6.45 -8.92 11.62
N THR A 259 -7.49 -8.22 12.09
CA THR A 259 -8.20 -8.50 13.36
C THR A 259 -9.57 -9.18 13.15
N CYS A 260 -9.94 -9.53 11.91
CA CYS A 260 -11.28 -10.00 11.57
C CYS A 260 -11.56 -11.45 11.98
N ASN A 261 -12.83 -11.77 12.16
CA ASN A 261 -13.30 -13.14 12.35
C ASN A 261 -13.13 -13.94 11.03
N ARG A 262 -12.81 -15.25 11.11
CA ARG A 262 -12.69 -16.20 9.97
C ARG A 262 -11.47 -16.02 9.04
N THR A 263 -10.31 -15.72 9.60
CA THR A 263 -9.01 -15.75 8.91
C THR A 263 -8.71 -17.09 8.22
N GLU A 264 -9.35 -18.17 8.67
CA GLU A 264 -9.20 -19.51 8.11
C GLU A 264 -9.53 -19.59 6.61
N GLN A 265 -10.63 -18.98 6.19
CA GLN A 265 -11.07 -18.98 4.79
C GLN A 265 -10.08 -18.22 3.91
N ILE A 266 -9.50 -17.14 4.44
CA ILE A 266 -8.49 -16.37 3.74
C ILE A 266 -7.24 -17.24 3.54
N LEU A 267 -6.68 -17.80 4.61
CA LEU A 267 -5.45 -18.59 4.55
C LEU A 267 -5.59 -19.83 3.64
N SER A 268 -6.75 -20.49 3.64
CA SER A 268 -7.01 -21.64 2.74
C SER A 268 -6.98 -21.26 1.26
N SER A 269 -7.35 -20.03 0.91
CA SER A 269 -7.35 -19.52 -0.46
C SER A 269 -5.95 -19.06 -0.93
N LEU A 270 -4.98 -19.00 -0.01
CA LEU A 270 -3.64 -18.47 -0.23
C LEU A 270 -2.56 -19.54 -0.24
N THR A 271 -2.87 -20.80 -0.54
CA THR A 271 -1.89 -21.90 -0.41
C THR A 271 -0.83 -21.98 -1.52
N SER A 272 -1.00 -21.23 -2.62
CA SER A 272 -0.10 -21.26 -3.79
C SER A 272 1.06 -20.27 -3.76
N LEU A 273 1.08 -19.33 -2.81
CA LEU A 273 2.08 -18.25 -2.72
C LEU A 273 3.48 -18.74 -2.36
N GLN A 274 4.46 -17.88 -2.64
CA GLN A 274 5.86 -18.05 -2.27
C GLN A 274 6.26 -17.15 -1.10
N GLN A 275 5.57 -16.02 -0.91
CA GLN A 275 5.88 -15.04 0.12
C GLN A 275 4.63 -14.71 0.94
N LEU A 276 4.75 -14.78 2.26
CA LEU A 276 3.65 -14.51 3.17
C LEU A 276 4.12 -13.69 4.37
N ARG A 277 3.45 -12.57 4.61
CA ARG A 277 3.56 -11.81 5.85
C ARG A 277 2.25 -11.88 6.62
N LEU A 278 2.30 -12.31 7.88
CA LEU A 278 1.12 -12.46 8.74
C LEU A 278 1.27 -11.66 10.04
N CYS A 279 0.23 -10.91 10.36
CA CYS A 279 -0.02 -10.29 11.64
C CYS A 279 -1.50 -10.52 11.98
N LEU A 280 -1.78 -11.58 12.74
CA LEU A 280 -3.12 -12.00 13.12
C LEU A 280 -3.37 -11.70 14.59
N MET A 281 -4.43 -10.96 14.87
CA MET A 281 -4.77 -10.47 16.21
C MET A 281 -5.89 -11.33 16.85
N THR A 282 -6.00 -12.60 16.44
CA THR A 282 -7.18 -13.45 16.68
C THR A 282 -6.86 -14.74 17.45
N SER A 283 -7.92 -15.44 17.91
CA SER A 283 -7.89 -16.56 18.86
C SER A 283 -7.30 -17.88 18.31
N LYS A 284 -7.25 -18.92 19.15
CA LYS A 284 -6.69 -20.27 18.87
C LYS A 284 -7.19 -20.96 17.59
N ASP A 285 -8.35 -20.57 17.08
CA ASP A 285 -9.04 -21.16 15.92
C ASP A 285 -8.91 -20.28 14.65
N ALA A 286 -7.89 -19.40 14.60
CA ALA A 286 -7.67 -18.53 13.45
C ALA A 286 -6.95 -19.19 12.27
N TYR A 287 -6.33 -20.36 12.51
CA TYR A 287 -5.51 -21.06 11.53
C TYR A 287 -6.15 -22.40 11.14
N PRO A 288 -6.40 -22.66 9.85
CA PRO A 288 -7.14 -23.84 9.40
C PRO A 288 -6.39 -25.14 9.68
N GLU A 289 -7.13 -26.19 10.02
CA GLU A 289 -6.57 -27.53 10.01
C GLU A 289 -6.41 -28.05 8.57
N GLY A 290 -5.31 -28.78 8.32
CA GLY A 290 -5.09 -29.49 7.06
C GLY A 290 -4.57 -28.65 5.89
N ILE A 291 -4.15 -27.40 6.13
CA ILE A 291 -3.47 -26.60 5.10
C ILE A 291 -2.00 -27.02 4.95
N ALA A 292 -1.50 -26.95 3.71
CA ALA A 292 -0.08 -27.06 3.42
C ALA A 292 0.37 -25.96 2.46
N PHE A 293 1.30 -25.13 2.91
CA PHE A 293 1.98 -24.09 2.14
C PHE A 293 3.19 -24.68 1.38
N ASN A 294 2.91 -25.58 0.43
CA ASN A 294 3.93 -26.36 -0.29
C ASN A 294 4.87 -25.55 -1.19
N ARG A 295 4.56 -24.27 -1.43
CA ARG A 295 5.34 -23.35 -2.26
C ARG A 295 5.96 -22.20 -1.46
N LEU A 296 5.62 -22.06 -0.17
CA LEU A 296 6.10 -20.94 0.63
C LEU A 296 7.61 -21.03 0.83
N VAL A 297 8.30 -19.98 0.39
CA VAL A 297 9.75 -19.80 0.47
C VAL A 297 10.11 -18.81 1.57
N GLU A 298 9.31 -17.75 1.72
CA GLU A 298 9.55 -16.68 2.69
C GLU A 298 8.34 -16.42 3.56
N LEU A 299 8.52 -16.52 4.88
CA LEU A 299 7.50 -16.25 5.89
C LEU A 299 7.97 -15.10 6.78
N THR A 300 7.13 -14.08 6.91
CA THR A 300 7.27 -13.03 7.93
C THR A 300 6.10 -13.13 8.91
N LEU A 301 6.39 -13.24 10.21
CA LEU A 301 5.36 -13.35 11.25
C LEU A 301 5.51 -12.25 12.28
N CYS A 302 4.41 -11.58 12.57
CA CYS A 302 4.33 -10.60 13.64
C CYS A 302 4.28 -11.27 15.01
N THR A 303 5.14 -10.83 15.94
CA THR A 303 5.25 -11.34 17.31
C THR A 303 4.55 -10.46 18.34
N SER A 304 3.76 -9.48 17.90
CA SER A 304 3.10 -8.52 18.81
C SER A 304 1.93 -9.12 19.59
N GLU A 305 1.32 -10.16 19.03
CA GLU A 305 0.04 -10.74 19.50
C GLU A 305 0.24 -12.00 20.35
N PRO A 306 -0.60 -12.26 21.37
CA PRO A 306 -0.34 -13.30 22.36
C PRO A 306 -0.21 -14.71 21.78
N GLU A 307 -0.97 -15.06 20.73
CA GLU A 307 -1.00 -16.42 20.16
C GLU A 307 0.07 -16.67 19.07
N TRP A 308 1.02 -15.74 18.88
CA TRP A 308 2.03 -15.82 17.81
C TRP A 308 2.87 -17.11 17.84
N LEU A 309 3.14 -17.67 19.02
CA LEU A 309 3.91 -18.93 19.17
C LEU A 309 3.17 -20.12 18.55
N ASN A 310 1.87 -20.24 18.83
CA ASN A 310 1.06 -21.32 18.30
C ASN A 310 0.94 -21.21 16.78
N LEU A 311 0.74 -20.00 16.28
CA LEU A 311 0.69 -19.69 14.86
C LEU A 311 2.04 -20.00 14.16
N LEU A 312 3.16 -19.60 14.76
CA LEU A 312 4.51 -19.91 14.25
C LEU A 312 4.68 -21.41 14.07
N MET A 313 4.34 -22.20 15.10
CA MET A 313 4.56 -23.65 15.05
C MET A 313 3.68 -24.35 14.00
N ARG A 314 2.42 -23.92 13.82
CA ARG A 314 1.56 -24.42 12.74
C ARG A 314 2.15 -24.06 11.37
N LEU A 315 2.51 -22.80 11.16
CA LEU A 315 3.11 -22.34 9.90
C LEU A 315 4.40 -23.07 9.55
N LEU A 316 5.31 -23.27 10.51
CA LEU A 316 6.55 -24.02 10.29
C LEU A 316 6.26 -25.48 9.90
N LYS A 317 5.29 -26.12 10.55
CA LYS A 317 4.88 -27.49 10.25
C LYS A 317 4.32 -27.61 8.83
N ASP A 318 3.52 -26.63 8.42
CA ASP A 318 2.77 -26.68 7.16
C ASP A 318 3.54 -26.06 5.97
N SER A 319 4.78 -25.61 6.17
CA SER A 319 5.61 -24.94 5.15
C SER A 319 6.94 -25.69 4.89
N PRO A 320 6.92 -26.89 4.28
CA PRO A 320 8.10 -27.76 4.20
C PRO A 320 9.26 -27.17 3.37
N LYS A 321 8.99 -26.24 2.45
CA LYS A 321 10.00 -25.62 1.58
C LYS A 321 10.47 -24.24 2.05
N LEU A 322 10.14 -23.86 3.28
CA LEU A 322 10.48 -22.54 3.83
C LEU A 322 12.01 -22.35 3.90
N ARG A 323 12.51 -21.30 3.24
CA ARG A 323 13.95 -20.95 3.23
C ARG A 323 14.27 -19.72 4.07
N VAL A 324 13.32 -18.80 4.21
CA VAL A 324 13.50 -17.54 4.93
C VAL A 324 12.39 -17.39 5.96
N LEU A 325 12.77 -17.28 7.24
CA LEU A 325 11.87 -16.96 8.34
C LEU A 325 12.24 -15.59 8.91
N LYS A 326 11.27 -14.69 8.98
CA LYS A 326 11.40 -13.37 9.59
C LYS A 326 10.37 -13.24 10.72
N LEU A 327 10.81 -12.83 11.89
CA LEU A 327 9.96 -12.48 13.02
C LEU A 327 10.08 -10.97 13.25
N GLU A 328 8.97 -10.29 13.53
CA GLU A 328 8.99 -8.85 13.75
C GLU A 328 7.93 -8.40 14.76
N GLN A 329 8.28 -7.40 15.57
CA GLN A 329 7.31 -6.74 16.44
C GLN A 329 6.88 -5.41 15.82
N VAL A 330 5.59 -5.32 15.47
CA VAL A 330 5.03 -4.20 14.67
C VAL A 330 4.11 -3.31 15.51
N HIS A 331 3.46 -3.87 16.53
CA HIS A 331 2.55 -3.14 17.41
C HIS A 331 3.18 -2.94 18.79
N LEU A 332 2.79 -1.83 19.44
CA LEU A 332 3.07 -1.65 20.84
C LEU A 332 2.21 -2.64 21.61
N ARG A 333 2.86 -3.55 22.34
CA ARG A 333 2.16 -4.55 23.12
C ARG A 333 1.53 -3.89 24.34
N GLU A 334 0.22 -4.07 24.51
CA GLU A 334 -0.46 -3.61 25.72
C GLU A 334 0.07 -4.37 26.94
N ALA A 335 0.42 -3.65 28.01
CA ALA A 335 1.02 -4.23 29.21
C ALA A 335 0.13 -5.27 29.92
N VAL A 336 -1.16 -5.32 29.59
CA VAL A 336 -2.18 -6.16 30.23
C VAL A 336 -2.22 -7.58 29.66
N ASN A 337 -1.70 -7.82 28.44
CA ASN A 337 -1.79 -9.14 27.82
C ASN A 337 -0.78 -10.12 28.43
N PRO A 338 -1.23 -11.29 28.94
CA PRO A 338 -0.33 -12.28 29.52
C PRO A 338 0.71 -12.73 28.50
N ARG A 339 1.94 -12.97 28.97
CA ARG A 339 3.02 -13.46 28.12
C ARG A 339 2.73 -14.88 27.65
N PRO A 340 2.98 -15.19 26.37
CA PRO A 340 2.82 -16.55 25.92
C PRO A 340 3.92 -17.42 26.52
N CYS A 341 3.52 -18.53 27.12
CA CYS A 341 4.47 -19.50 27.64
C CYS A 341 4.98 -20.37 26.50
N TRP A 342 6.30 -20.37 26.29
CA TRP A 342 6.92 -21.32 25.37
C TRP A 342 7.06 -22.69 26.02
N ASN A 343 6.48 -23.70 25.37
CA ASN A 343 6.76 -25.11 25.62
C ASN A 343 7.43 -25.69 24.38
N GLU A 344 8.56 -26.36 24.58
CA GLU A 344 9.27 -26.95 23.44
C GLU A 344 8.40 -28.03 22.77
N PRO A 345 8.22 -28.00 21.44
CA PRO A 345 7.41 -28.97 20.72
C PRO A 345 8.08 -30.36 20.72
N THR A 346 7.28 -31.42 20.76
CA THR A 346 7.76 -32.81 20.71
C THR A 346 8.35 -33.19 19.35
N HIS A 347 7.93 -32.52 18.28
CA HIS A 347 8.37 -32.76 16.93
C HIS A 347 8.94 -31.49 16.31
N VAL A 348 10.10 -31.61 15.69
CA VAL A 348 10.75 -30.53 14.95
C VAL A 348 10.11 -30.42 13.56
N PRO A 349 9.64 -29.23 13.15
CA PRO A 349 9.13 -29.01 11.80
C PRO A 349 10.17 -29.38 10.73
N SER A 350 9.72 -30.04 9.65
CA SER A 350 10.60 -30.53 8.58
C SER A 350 11.39 -29.43 7.90
N CYS A 351 10.85 -28.21 7.82
CA CYS A 351 11.52 -27.07 7.21
C CYS A 351 12.79 -26.66 7.97
N LEU A 352 12.80 -26.73 9.31
CA LEU A 352 14.00 -26.46 10.09
C LEU A 352 15.09 -27.48 9.74
N LEU A 353 14.72 -28.75 9.64
CA LEU A 353 15.66 -29.83 9.38
C LEU A 353 16.21 -29.84 7.94
N SER A 354 15.51 -29.26 6.96
CA SER A 354 15.80 -29.55 5.54
C SER A 354 15.89 -28.35 4.60
N SER A 355 15.37 -27.17 4.95
CA SER A 355 15.22 -26.08 4.00
C SER A 355 15.50 -24.68 4.54
N LEU A 356 15.38 -24.43 5.85
CA LEU A 356 15.57 -23.10 6.40
C LEU A 356 17.03 -22.63 6.29
N GLU A 357 17.26 -21.56 5.52
CA GLU A 357 18.58 -20.99 5.25
C GLU A 357 18.82 -19.66 5.97
N THR A 358 17.76 -18.87 6.18
CA THR A 358 17.85 -17.53 6.79
C THR A 358 16.81 -17.37 7.88
N PHE A 359 17.26 -16.92 9.05
CA PHE A 359 16.41 -16.52 10.16
C PHE A 359 16.69 -15.06 10.51
N GLN A 360 15.65 -14.22 10.56
CA GLN A 360 15.76 -12.83 10.97
C GLN A 360 14.75 -12.52 12.07
N TRP A 361 15.17 -11.72 13.05
CA TRP A 361 14.27 -11.25 14.10
C TRP A 361 14.42 -9.74 14.30
N SER A 362 13.43 -8.98 13.84
CA SER A 362 13.36 -7.53 13.99
C SER A 362 12.70 -7.12 15.30
N GLN A 363 13.18 -6.03 15.90
CA GLN A 363 12.70 -5.52 17.19
C GLN A 363 12.80 -6.57 18.32
N TYR A 364 13.87 -7.37 18.31
CA TYR A 364 14.15 -8.40 19.32
C TYR A 364 14.40 -7.76 20.69
N GLU A 365 13.70 -8.24 21.73
CA GLU A 365 13.80 -7.69 23.08
C GLU A 365 14.64 -8.58 24.01
N GLY A 366 14.99 -9.82 23.58
CA GLY A 366 15.77 -10.73 24.41
C GLY A 366 14.98 -11.28 25.60
N ARG A 367 13.65 -11.35 25.48
CA ARG A 367 12.80 -11.92 26.54
C ARG A 367 13.00 -13.43 26.65
N GLU A 368 12.63 -14.01 27.79
CA GLU A 368 12.82 -15.44 28.07
C GLU A 368 12.19 -16.34 27.00
N GLU A 369 10.95 -16.03 26.59
CA GLU A 369 10.25 -16.74 25.52
C GLU A 369 10.94 -16.57 24.14
N GLU A 370 11.42 -15.37 23.84
CA GLU A 370 12.08 -15.05 22.57
C GLU A 370 13.42 -15.78 22.46
N ILE A 371 14.20 -15.78 23.54
CA ILE A 371 15.45 -16.53 23.66
C ILE A 371 15.17 -18.01 23.43
N LYS A 372 14.18 -18.59 24.13
CA LYS A 372 13.86 -20.03 23.99
C LYS A 372 13.50 -20.41 22.54
N VAL A 373 12.68 -19.60 21.87
CA VAL A 373 12.31 -19.80 20.45
C VAL A 373 13.52 -19.66 19.53
N ALA A 374 14.33 -18.62 19.71
CA ALA A 374 15.52 -18.39 18.91
C ALA A 374 16.50 -19.57 19.04
N LYS A 375 16.76 -20.02 20.28
CA LYS A 375 17.61 -21.19 20.56
C LYS A 375 17.05 -22.44 19.92
N PHE A 376 15.74 -22.68 20.01
CA PHE A 376 15.08 -23.82 19.38
C PHE A 376 15.27 -23.83 17.86
N ILE A 377 15.04 -22.69 17.19
CA ILE A 377 15.21 -22.58 15.74
C ILE A 377 16.68 -22.81 15.35
N ILE A 378 17.63 -22.12 15.98
CA ILE A 378 19.06 -22.24 15.67
C ILE A 378 19.57 -23.67 15.91
N ARG A 379 19.13 -24.30 17.01
CA ARG A 379 19.56 -25.66 17.37
C ARG A 379 19.05 -26.71 16.39
N ASN A 380 17.86 -26.52 15.83
CA ASN A 380 17.22 -27.53 14.99
C ASN A 380 17.37 -27.25 13.48
N SER A 381 17.94 -26.11 13.10
CA SER A 381 18.04 -25.72 11.69
C SER A 381 19.34 -26.20 11.03
N ALA A 382 19.29 -27.32 10.32
CA ALA A 382 20.48 -27.97 9.77
C ALA A 382 21.06 -27.25 8.54
N CYS A 383 20.23 -26.52 7.80
CA CYS A 383 20.64 -25.78 6.59
C CYS A 383 20.87 -24.29 6.83
N LEU A 384 20.78 -23.83 8.08
CA LEU A 384 20.81 -22.41 8.44
C LEU A 384 22.17 -21.79 8.10
N LYS A 385 22.18 -20.75 7.27
CA LYS A 385 23.37 -20.01 6.88
C LYS A 385 23.53 -18.76 7.74
N ASN A 386 22.46 -18.00 7.91
CA ASN A 386 22.47 -16.72 8.61
C ASN A 386 21.32 -16.66 9.62
N ALA A 387 21.63 -16.25 10.85
CA ALA A 387 20.65 -15.84 11.85
C ALA A 387 20.96 -14.42 12.33
N THR A 388 20.10 -13.47 11.98
CA THR A 388 20.31 -12.04 12.21
C THR A 388 19.26 -11.48 13.16
N PHE A 389 19.68 -10.81 14.21
CA PHE A 389 18.80 -10.19 15.20
C PHE A 389 18.95 -8.67 15.13
N TYR A 390 17.83 -7.95 15.09
CA TYR A 390 17.79 -6.50 15.19
C TYR A 390 17.19 -6.13 16.55
N PRO A 391 18.03 -5.81 17.53
CA PRO A 391 17.58 -5.53 18.88
C PRO A 391 16.78 -4.23 18.92
N LYS A 392 15.69 -4.22 19.70
CA LYS A 392 14.89 -3.02 19.98
C LYS A 392 15.62 -2.03 20.89
N SER A 393 16.41 -2.55 21.82
CA SER A 393 17.24 -1.70 22.69
C SER A 393 18.28 -0.96 21.87
N THR A 394 18.63 0.26 22.30
CA THR A 394 19.76 1.01 21.74
C THR A 394 21.03 0.85 22.56
N ASP A 395 20.94 0.30 23.77
CA ASP A 395 22.07 0.11 24.68
C ASP A 395 23.04 -0.98 24.16
N PRO A 396 24.32 -0.65 23.90
CA PRO A 396 25.32 -1.63 23.50
C PRO A 396 25.52 -2.80 24.48
N VAL A 397 25.33 -2.58 25.79
CA VAL A 397 25.54 -3.62 26.80
C VAL A 397 24.44 -4.67 26.70
N GLU A 398 23.17 -4.26 26.74
CA GLU A 398 22.03 -5.16 26.56
C GLU A 398 22.11 -5.94 25.24
N LYS A 399 22.54 -5.28 24.15
CA LYS A 399 22.77 -5.96 22.85
C LYS A 399 23.81 -7.06 22.94
N LEU A 400 24.92 -6.79 23.64
CA LEU A 400 26.01 -7.76 23.81
C LEU A 400 25.56 -8.95 24.67
N GLU A 401 24.81 -8.70 25.75
CA GLU A 401 24.26 -9.75 26.61
C GLU A 401 23.32 -10.67 25.83
N MET A 402 22.41 -10.11 25.03
CA MET A 402 21.53 -10.88 24.14
C MET A 402 22.32 -11.76 23.16
N LEU A 403 23.40 -11.21 22.58
CA LEU A 403 24.27 -11.93 21.66
C LEU A 403 25.01 -13.09 22.34
N ILE A 404 25.58 -12.85 23.53
CA ILE A 404 26.26 -13.87 24.32
C ILE A 404 25.29 -15.01 24.61
N GLU A 405 24.09 -14.70 25.10
CA GLU A 405 23.08 -15.68 25.48
C GLU A 405 22.66 -16.59 24.31
N LEU A 406 22.54 -16.04 23.10
CA LEU A 406 22.25 -16.82 21.88
C LEU A 406 23.47 -17.61 21.41
N SER A 407 24.68 -17.04 21.51
CA SER A 407 25.92 -17.63 21.00
C SER A 407 26.31 -18.95 21.69
N VAL A 408 25.94 -19.12 22.96
CA VAL A 408 26.19 -20.33 23.78
C VAL A 408 25.37 -21.53 23.31
N SER A 409 24.34 -21.30 22.49
CA SER A 409 23.43 -22.36 22.05
C SER A 409 24.07 -23.28 21.00
N PRO A 410 23.92 -24.61 21.13
CA PRO A 410 24.42 -25.54 20.12
C PRO A 410 23.70 -25.26 18.79
N ARG A 411 24.47 -25.20 17.70
CA ARG A 411 23.95 -24.96 16.34
C ARG A 411 23.97 -26.29 15.58
N SER A 412 22.87 -26.63 14.91
CA SER A 412 22.88 -27.81 14.04
C SER A 412 23.68 -27.56 12.76
N SER A 413 23.62 -26.35 12.22
CA SER A 413 24.45 -25.94 11.08
C SER A 413 25.79 -25.38 11.54
N SER A 414 26.88 -26.01 11.11
CA SER A 414 28.26 -25.55 11.39
C SER A 414 28.66 -24.29 10.61
N ILE A 415 27.93 -23.95 9.55
CA ILE A 415 28.16 -22.76 8.73
C ILE A 415 27.33 -21.56 9.16
N CYS A 416 26.43 -21.73 10.15
CA CYS A 416 25.53 -20.69 10.60
C CYS A 416 26.29 -19.52 11.26
N GLN A 417 26.17 -18.34 10.66
CA GLN A 417 26.64 -17.08 11.22
C GLN A 417 25.52 -16.43 12.05
N LEU A 418 25.87 -16.02 13.28
CA LEU A 418 25.00 -15.21 14.13
C LEU A 418 25.46 -13.75 14.04
N ASP A 419 24.53 -12.86 13.73
CA ASP A 419 24.81 -11.44 13.58
C ASP A 419 23.74 -10.57 14.28
N PHE A 420 24.16 -9.39 14.75
CA PHE A 420 23.27 -8.36 15.25
C PHE A 420 23.34 -7.16 14.30
N GLY A 421 22.35 -7.09 13.41
CA GLY A 421 22.32 -6.08 12.36
C GLY A 421 22.04 -4.68 12.91
N ARG A 422 22.46 -3.65 12.18
CA ARG A 422 21.90 -2.29 12.33
C ARG A 422 20.60 -2.25 11.54
N GLU A 423 19.52 -1.75 12.14
CA GLU A 423 18.23 -1.67 11.45
C GLU A 423 18.40 -0.94 10.11
N THR A 424 17.97 -1.62 9.05
CA THR A 424 17.57 -0.95 7.81
C THR A 424 16.06 -0.81 7.85
N PRO A 425 15.48 0.24 7.25
CA PRO A 425 14.04 0.45 7.26
C PRO A 425 13.29 -0.84 6.89
N THR A 426 12.50 -1.34 7.84
CA THR A 426 11.67 -2.54 7.69
C THR A 426 10.53 -2.32 6.70
N VAL A 427 9.89 -3.40 6.26
CA VAL A 427 8.66 -3.44 5.43
C VAL A 427 7.49 -2.60 6.00
N ARG A 428 7.59 -2.06 7.22
CA ARG A 428 6.80 -0.92 7.72
C ARG A 428 6.74 0.25 6.72
N ASP A 429 7.83 0.51 6.01
CA ASP A 429 7.92 1.56 4.98
C ASP A 429 7.20 1.20 3.69
N ILE A 430 6.79 -0.07 3.52
CA ILE A 430 6.10 -0.61 2.32
C ILE A 430 4.58 -0.57 2.45
N PHE A 431 4.02 -0.60 3.67
CA PHE A 431 2.56 -0.72 3.86
C PHE A 431 1.92 0.37 4.74
N HIS A 432 2.69 1.18 5.46
CA HIS A 432 2.16 2.25 6.34
C HIS A 432 2.53 3.68 5.93
N ASP A 433 3.34 3.86 4.89
CA ASP A 433 3.74 5.20 4.48
C ASP A 433 2.69 5.78 3.53
N HIS A 434 2.00 6.86 3.91
CA HIS A 434 1.21 7.68 2.98
C HIS A 434 2.10 8.17 1.82
N ARG A 435 3.41 8.31 2.07
CA ARG A 435 4.41 8.56 1.03
C ARG A 435 4.69 7.33 0.18
N LEU A 436 4.19 6.14 0.49
CA LEU A 436 4.25 4.97 -0.39
C LEU A 436 3.22 5.03 -1.49
N MET A 437 2.02 5.55 -1.25
CA MET A 437 1.14 5.92 -2.38
C MET A 437 1.81 7.02 -3.21
N LYS A 438 2.53 7.96 -2.58
CA LYS A 438 3.38 8.96 -3.25
C LYS A 438 4.63 8.35 -3.95
N ARG A 439 5.24 7.28 -3.42
CA ARG A 439 6.40 6.57 -3.99
C ARG A 439 5.98 5.53 -5.02
N LEU A 440 4.80 4.93 -4.90
CA LEU A 440 4.15 4.14 -5.95
C LEU A 440 3.84 5.09 -7.11
N ARG A 441 3.27 6.28 -6.87
CA ARG A 441 3.18 7.37 -7.88
C ARG A 441 4.56 7.66 -8.52
N GLN A 442 5.65 7.74 -7.77
CA GLN A 442 7.02 7.94 -8.31
C GLN A 442 7.63 6.70 -9.01
N THR A 443 7.26 5.48 -8.60
CA THR A 443 7.72 4.21 -9.21
C THR A 443 6.95 3.93 -10.50
N TYR A 444 5.70 4.37 -10.59
CA TYR A 444 4.91 4.45 -11.82
C TYR A 444 5.55 5.41 -12.83
N GLN A 445 6.01 6.59 -12.40
CA GLN A 445 6.73 7.52 -13.28
C GLN A 445 8.02 6.89 -13.84
N LYS A 446 8.83 6.23 -12.99
CA LYS A 446 10.08 5.54 -13.40
C LYS A 446 9.88 4.32 -14.32
N ASN A 447 8.71 3.68 -14.30
CA ASN A 447 8.42 2.52 -15.16
C ASN A 447 7.75 2.94 -16.49
N CYS A 448 7.09 4.09 -16.56
CA CYS A 448 6.64 4.67 -17.83
C CYS A 448 7.83 5.11 -18.72
N ASP A 449 8.93 5.58 -18.13
CA ASP A 449 10.14 5.95 -18.89
C ASP A 449 10.93 4.75 -19.44
N LYS A 450 10.67 3.53 -18.95
CA LYS A 450 11.40 2.32 -19.36
C LYS A 450 10.73 1.50 -20.47
N ASN A 451 9.46 1.76 -20.77
CA ASN A 451 8.72 1.06 -21.83
C ASN A 451 8.55 1.93 -23.09
N GLY A 452 9.58 2.73 -23.41
CA GLY A 452 9.72 3.29 -24.74
C GLY A 452 9.88 2.16 -25.75
N PHE A 453 8.83 1.93 -26.53
CA PHE A 453 8.98 1.36 -27.88
C PHE A 453 8.60 2.46 -28.88
N PRO A 454 9.27 2.47 -30.05
CA PRO A 454 9.71 3.66 -30.76
C PRO A 454 8.61 4.57 -31.31
#